data_AF-A0A7W4NQY6-F1
#
_entry.id   AF-A0A7W4NQY6-F1
#
_cell.length_a   1.000
_cell.length_b   1.000
_cell.length_c   1.000
_cell.angle_alpha   90.00
_cell.angle_beta   90.00
_cell.angle_gamma   90.00
#
_symmetry.space_group_name_H-M   'P 1'
#
loop_
_entity.id
_entity.type
_entity.pdbx_description
1 polymer ?
#
loop_
_entity_poly.entity_id
_entity_poly.type
_entity_poly.pdbx_seq_one_letter_code
_entity_poly.pdbx_strand_id
1 'polypeptide(L)'
;MNETSAPLPRGESEASRAGLALMPSDLIAAPRVVDSPVQFECRVTQFVPLVDAKGSPTAAEMAFGEVVRVHIRADLVRDGRYDAYAPGVILRAGGPSDYIEVRPDAVFRITRPG
;
A
#
# COMPACT_ATOMS: atom_id res chain seq x y z
N MET A 1 10.08 -2.55 -0.40
CA MET A 1 11.50 -2.19 -0.23
C MET A 1 11.66 -1.60 1.17
N ASN A 2 12.67 -2.01 1.94
CA ASN A 2 12.80 -1.59 3.35
C ASN A 2 13.54 -0.25 3.54
N GLU A 3 14.32 0.20 2.55
CA GLU A 3 15.09 1.47 2.63
C GLU A 3 14.20 2.71 2.82
N THR A 4 12.96 2.67 2.33
CA THR A 4 11.99 3.77 2.52
C THR A 4 11.49 3.91 3.95
N SER A 5 11.86 2.99 4.86
CA SER A 5 11.51 3.02 6.28
C SER A 5 12.58 3.71 7.14
N ALA A 6 13.68 4.17 6.54
CA ALA A 6 14.75 4.85 7.26
C ALA A 6 14.24 6.17 7.88
N PRO A 7 14.66 6.52 9.11
CA PRO A 7 14.23 7.74 9.78
C PRO A 7 14.96 8.96 9.20
N LEU A 8 14.49 9.45 8.05
CA LEU A 8 15.10 10.60 7.39
C LEU A 8 14.74 11.92 8.08
N PRO A 9 15.64 12.92 8.02
CA PRO A 9 15.30 14.29 8.36
C PRO A 9 14.11 14.82 7.54
N ARG A 10 13.36 15.74 8.14
CA ARG A 10 12.24 16.40 7.46
C ARG A 10 12.70 17.07 6.17
N GLY A 11 11.99 16.78 5.08
CA GLY A 11 12.24 17.37 3.76
C GLY A 11 13.15 16.54 2.85
N GLU A 12 13.77 15.48 3.38
CA GLU A 12 14.45 14.48 2.56
C GLU A 12 13.45 13.47 1.99
N SER A 13 13.69 13.00 0.76
CA SER A 13 12.81 12.05 0.08
C SER A 13 13.30 10.61 0.24
N GLU A 14 12.47 9.77 0.83
CA GLU A 14 12.68 8.33 0.93
C GLU A 14 12.75 7.67 -0.45
N ALA A 15 11.99 8.18 -1.43
CA ALA A 15 12.05 7.68 -2.80
C ALA A 15 13.43 7.92 -3.42
N SER A 16 14.01 9.11 -3.24
CA SER A 16 15.37 9.40 -3.71
C SER A 16 16.42 8.54 -3.04
N ARG A 17 16.34 8.36 -1.71
CA ARG A 17 17.25 7.47 -0.97
C ARG A 17 17.17 6.03 -1.47
N ALA A 18 15.96 5.55 -1.71
CA ALA A 18 15.68 4.19 -2.13
C ALA A 18 15.90 3.95 -3.63
N GLY A 19 16.23 4.99 -4.41
CA GLY A 19 16.40 4.90 -5.86
C GLY A 19 15.11 4.62 -6.63
N LEU A 20 13.95 4.98 -6.07
CA LEU A 20 12.65 4.75 -6.67
C LEU A 20 12.30 5.84 -7.68
N ALA A 21 11.94 5.43 -8.90
CA ALA A 21 11.39 6.34 -9.90
C ALA A 21 9.94 6.71 -9.55
N LEU A 22 9.63 8.01 -9.65
CA LEU A 22 8.30 8.56 -9.40
C LEU A 22 7.67 9.07 -10.70
N MET A 23 6.36 9.01 -10.79
CA MET A 23 5.56 9.52 -11.91
C MET A 23 4.35 10.32 -11.42
N PRO A 24 3.84 11.28 -12.22
CA PRO A 24 2.65 12.03 -11.84
C PRO A 24 1.39 11.16 -11.71
N SER A 25 0.51 11.59 -10.83
CA SER A 25 -0.88 11.13 -10.72
C SER A 25 -1.80 11.95 -11.62
N ASP A 26 -2.97 11.42 -11.94
CA ASP A 26 -3.92 12.06 -12.85
C ASP A 26 -4.83 13.07 -12.13
N LEU A 27 -5.26 12.77 -10.89
CA LEU A 27 -6.30 13.51 -10.16
C LEU A 27 -5.84 14.13 -8.83
N ILE A 28 -4.61 13.85 -8.41
CA ILE A 28 -3.99 14.35 -7.17
C ILE A 28 -2.55 14.83 -7.39
N ALA A 29 -2.03 15.65 -6.48
CA ALA A 29 -0.66 16.17 -6.57
C ALA A 29 0.43 15.18 -6.10
N ALA A 30 0.07 14.21 -5.25
CA ALA A 30 1.02 13.22 -4.77
C ALA A 30 1.46 12.27 -5.91
N PRO A 31 2.75 12.01 -6.11
CA PRO A 31 3.24 11.14 -7.18
C PRO A 31 3.04 9.65 -6.85
N ARG A 32 3.11 8.80 -7.88
CA ARG A 32 3.12 7.33 -7.77
C ARG A 32 4.51 6.76 -8.02
N VAL A 33 4.80 5.60 -7.45
CA VAL A 33 6.04 4.85 -7.72
C VAL A 33 5.88 4.09 -9.03
N VAL A 34 6.77 4.32 -10.00
CA VAL A 34 6.70 3.77 -11.37
C VAL A 34 6.58 2.24 -11.35
N ASP A 35 7.40 1.58 -10.54
CA ASP A 35 7.48 0.11 -10.52
C ASP A 35 6.37 -0.57 -9.71
N SER A 36 5.48 0.20 -9.07
CA SER A 36 4.34 -0.38 -8.35
C SER A 36 3.26 -0.85 -9.34
N PRO A 37 2.92 -2.15 -9.37
CA PRO A 37 1.98 -2.69 -10.37
C PRO A 37 0.53 -2.29 -10.14
N VAL A 38 0.19 -1.86 -8.92
CA VAL A 38 -1.13 -1.37 -8.54
C VAL A 38 -0.95 -0.14 -7.67
N GLN A 39 -1.63 0.96 -8.00
CA GLN A 39 -1.63 2.19 -7.21
C GLN A 39 -3.02 2.78 -7.13
N PHE A 40 -3.34 3.40 -5.98
CA PHE A 40 -4.58 4.14 -5.77
C PHE A 40 -4.27 5.61 -5.57
N GLU A 41 -4.96 6.46 -6.32
CA GLU A 41 -5.00 7.89 -6.03
C GLU A 41 -6.14 8.14 -5.06
N CYS A 42 -5.81 8.75 -3.91
CA CYS A 42 -6.76 8.96 -2.83
C CYS A 42 -6.85 10.43 -2.45
N ARG A 43 -8.06 10.88 -2.09
CA ARG A 43 -8.31 12.15 -1.40
C ARG A 43 -8.66 11.86 0.06
N VAL A 44 -7.94 12.48 0.98
CA VAL A 44 -8.21 12.28 2.41
C VAL A 44 -9.57 12.87 2.76
N THR A 45 -10.38 12.09 3.46
CA THR A 45 -11.70 12.51 3.95
C THR A 45 -11.65 12.83 5.44
N GLN A 46 -10.91 12.06 6.22
CA GLN A 46 -10.87 12.17 7.68
C GLN A 46 -9.49 11.80 8.22
N PHE A 47 -9.08 12.51 9.27
CA PHE A 47 -8.03 12.07 10.19
C PHE A 47 -8.65 11.92 11.57
N VAL A 48 -8.47 10.74 12.18
CA VAL A 48 -8.99 10.40 13.50
C VAL A 48 -7.80 10.10 14.41
N PRO A 49 -7.48 10.99 15.38
CA PRO A 49 -6.47 10.70 16.39
C PRO A 49 -6.89 9.48 17.22
N LEU A 50 -5.97 8.53 17.42
CA LEU A 50 -6.25 7.36 18.24
C LEU A 50 -5.92 7.66 19.70
N VAL A 51 -6.82 7.26 20.59
CA VAL A 51 -6.66 7.36 22.04
C VAL A 51 -6.50 5.97 22.65
N ASP A 52 -5.83 5.89 23.79
CA ASP A 52 -5.77 4.67 24.57
C ASP A 52 -7.11 4.37 25.28
N ALA A 53 -7.19 3.23 25.96
CA ALA A 53 -8.40 2.82 26.68
C ALA A 53 -8.82 3.77 27.83
N LYS A 54 -7.94 4.70 28.23
CA LYS A 54 -8.21 5.73 29.25
C LYS A 54 -8.55 7.09 28.64
N GLY A 55 -8.58 7.18 27.31
CA GLY A 55 -8.85 8.41 26.57
C GLY A 55 -7.63 9.32 26.39
N SER A 56 -6.41 8.86 26.70
CA SER A 56 -5.20 9.65 26.50
C SER A 56 -4.75 9.58 25.04
N PRO A 57 -4.18 10.67 24.46
CA PRO A 57 -3.66 10.64 23.10
C PRO A 57 -2.56 9.60 22.91
N THR A 58 -2.55 8.95 21.74
CA THR A 58 -1.43 8.12 21.29
C THR A 58 -0.65 8.83 20.19
N ALA A 59 0.49 8.25 19.78
CA ALA A 59 1.23 8.71 18.62
C ALA A 59 0.61 8.27 17.28
N ALA A 60 -0.49 7.51 17.31
CA ALA A 60 -1.11 6.95 16.12
C ALA A 60 -2.34 7.76 15.71
N GLU A 61 -2.52 7.89 14.39
CA GLU A 61 -3.67 8.52 13.76
C GLU A 61 -4.20 7.59 12.67
N MET A 62 -5.52 7.57 12.50
CA MET A 62 -6.19 6.82 11.44
C MET A 62 -6.65 7.78 10.35
N ALA A 63 -6.14 7.57 9.13
CA ALA A 63 -6.55 8.30 7.95
C ALA A 63 -7.59 7.50 7.15
N PHE A 64 -8.68 8.16 6.77
CA PHE A 64 -9.65 7.64 5.79
C PHE A 64 -9.54 8.44 4.51
N GLY A 65 -9.66 7.76 3.37
CA GLY A 65 -9.58 8.41 2.06
C GLY A 65 -10.51 7.77 1.03
N GLU A 66 -11.00 8.60 0.13
CA GLU A 66 -11.75 8.19 -1.05
C GLU A 66 -10.76 7.84 -2.17
N VAL A 67 -10.90 6.64 -2.73
CA VAL A 67 -10.17 6.24 -3.95
C VAL A 67 -10.81 6.94 -5.15
N VAL A 68 -10.12 7.91 -5.72
CA VAL A 68 -10.59 8.68 -6.89
C VAL A 68 -10.07 8.12 -8.20
N ARG A 69 -8.98 7.33 -8.18
CA ARG A 69 -8.49 6.58 -9.34
C ARG A 69 -7.74 5.33 -8.95
N VAL A 70 -7.88 4.29 -9.77
CA VAL A 70 -7.12 3.04 -9.65
C VAL A 70 -6.28 2.84 -10.90
N HIS A 71 -4.99 2.57 -10.70
CA HIS A 71 -4.05 2.17 -11.75
C HIS A 71 -3.65 0.73 -11.51
N ILE A 72 -3.88 -0.14 -12.50
CA ILE A 72 -3.48 -1.55 -12.46
C ILE A 72 -2.72 -1.85 -13.75
N ARG A 73 -1.55 -2.48 -13.62
CA ARG A 73 -0.78 -2.97 -14.77
C ARG A 73 -1.64 -3.95 -15.57
N ALA A 74 -1.79 -3.71 -16.87
CA ALA A 74 -2.81 -4.37 -17.70
C ALA A 74 -2.68 -5.90 -17.74
N ASP A 75 -1.46 -6.43 -17.65
CA ASP A 75 -1.17 -7.87 -17.61
C ASP A 75 -1.71 -8.59 -16.35
N LEU A 76 -2.07 -7.83 -15.31
CA LEU A 76 -2.68 -8.34 -14.08
C LEU A 76 -4.20 -8.37 -14.13
N VAL A 77 -4.82 -7.92 -15.23
CA VAL A 77 -6.27 -7.97 -15.42
C VAL A 77 -6.61 -9.01 -16.49
N ARG A 78 -7.37 -10.03 -16.10
CA ARG A 78 -7.84 -11.11 -17.00
C ARG A 78 -9.36 -11.19 -16.90
N ASP A 79 -10.04 -11.18 -18.05
CA ASP A 79 -11.51 -11.24 -18.13
C ASP A 79 -12.21 -10.18 -17.28
N GLY A 80 -11.66 -8.95 -17.27
CA GLY A 80 -12.17 -7.83 -16.49
C GLY A 80 -11.96 -7.96 -14.97
N ARG A 81 -11.16 -8.94 -14.51
CA ARG A 81 -10.88 -9.20 -13.10
C ARG A 81 -9.39 -9.08 -12.82
N TYR A 82 -9.07 -8.42 -11.71
CA TYR A 82 -7.70 -8.34 -11.22
C TYR A 82 -7.25 -9.69 -10.64
N ASP A 83 -6.15 -10.23 -11.13
CA ASP A 83 -5.46 -11.38 -10.56
C ASP A 83 -4.53 -10.92 -9.43
N ALA A 84 -5.05 -10.96 -8.20
CA ALA A 84 -4.35 -10.49 -7.01
C ALA A 84 -3.11 -11.32 -6.63
N TYR A 85 -2.93 -12.50 -7.22
CA TYR A 85 -1.86 -13.43 -6.88
C TYR A 85 -0.70 -13.38 -7.89
N ALA A 86 -0.95 -12.85 -9.09
CA ALA A 86 0.06 -12.71 -10.14
C ALA A 86 1.22 -11.73 -9.82
N PRO A 87 1.04 -10.62 -9.07
CA PRO A 87 2.11 -9.63 -8.92
C PRO A 87 3.13 -9.94 -7.81
N GLY A 88 3.04 -11.08 -7.11
CA GLY A 88 3.96 -11.40 -6.02
C GLY A 88 3.84 -10.43 -4.84
N VAL A 89 2.62 -10.15 -4.40
CA VAL A 89 2.36 -9.17 -3.32
C VAL A 89 3.16 -9.55 -2.07
N ILE A 90 3.91 -8.59 -1.53
CA ILE A 90 4.64 -8.77 -0.27
C ILE A 90 3.73 -8.38 0.90
N LEU A 91 3.47 -9.33 1.78
CA LEU A 91 2.74 -9.15 3.03
C LEU A 91 3.72 -8.91 4.17
N ARG A 92 3.36 -8.01 5.10
CA ARG A 92 4.05 -7.92 6.38
C ARG A 92 3.60 -9.10 7.26
N ALA A 93 4.55 -9.89 7.74
CA ALA A 93 4.29 -11.01 8.62
C ALA A 93 4.52 -10.61 10.10
N GLY A 94 4.64 -11.61 10.98
CA GLY A 94 4.93 -11.40 12.38
C GLY A 94 6.37 -10.97 12.64
N GLY A 95 6.66 -10.51 13.85
CA GLY A 95 8.04 -10.23 14.26
C GLY A 95 8.65 -8.96 13.67
N PRO A 96 9.94 -8.71 13.98
CA PRO A 96 10.61 -7.45 13.69
C PRO A 96 10.84 -7.23 12.18
N SER A 97 11.05 -8.30 11.41
CA SER A 97 11.56 -8.21 10.03
C SER A 97 10.95 -9.21 9.05
N ASP A 98 9.93 -10.00 9.44
CA ASP A 98 9.45 -11.07 8.56
C ASP A 98 8.45 -10.53 7.52
N TYR A 99 8.62 -11.01 6.30
CA TYR A 99 7.76 -10.73 5.15
C TYR A 99 7.48 -12.03 4.41
N ILE A 100 6.30 -12.09 3.79
CA ILE A 100 5.87 -13.25 3.00
C ILE A 100 5.48 -12.76 1.61
N GLU A 101 6.01 -13.41 0.58
CA GLU A 101 5.53 -13.21 -0.79
C GLU A 101 4.31 -14.09 -1.04
N VAL A 102 3.23 -13.48 -1.54
CA VAL A 102 2.06 -14.21 -2.03
C VAL A 102 2.44 -14.93 -3.32
N ARG A 103 2.53 -16.25 -3.26
CA ARG A 103 2.74 -17.09 -4.44
C ARG A 103 1.44 -17.76 -4.88
N PRO A 104 1.16 -17.85 -6.20
CA PRO A 104 -0.04 -18.51 -6.71
C PRO A 104 -0.22 -19.96 -6.24
N ASP A 105 0.87 -20.70 -6.05
CA ASP A 105 0.86 -22.09 -5.58
C ASP A 105 0.54 -22.26 -4.09
N ALA A 106 0.53 -21.16 -3.31
CA ALA A 106 0.11 -21.16 -1.92
C ALA A 106 -1.41 -20.94 -1.75
N VAL A 107 -2.15 -20.64 -2.83
CA VAL A 107 -3.57 -20.30 -2.77
C VAL A 107 -4.44 -21.57 -2.76
N PHE A 108 -5.24 -21.73 -1.71
CA PHE A 108 -6.33 -22.71 -1.66
C PHE A 108 -7.67 -22.00 -1.43
N ARG A 109 -8.76 -22.60 -1.90
CA ARG A 109 -10.08 -21.99 -1.85
C ARG A 109 -10.97 -22.76 -0.89
N ILE A 110 -11.62 -22.04 0.00
CA ILE A 110 -12.67 -22.56 0.87
C ILE A 110 -14.00 -22.00 0.36
N THR A 111 -14.95 -22.87 0.04
CA THR A 111 -16.32 -22.45 -0.25
C THR A 111 -17.00 -22.04 1.04
N ARG A 112 -17.61 -20.85 1.05
CA ARG A 112 -18.42 -20.42 2.19
C ARG A 112 -19.63 -21.36 2.32
N PRO A 113 -19.94 -21.91 3.50
CA PRO A 113 -21.18 -22.67 3.69
C PRO A 113 -22.42 -21.80 3.41
N GLY A 114 -23.33 -22.28 2.57
CA GLY A 114 -24.52 -21.56 2.11
C GLY A 114 -24.37 -21.00 0.71
#